data_AF-A0A927TUY2-F1
#
_entry.id   AF-A0A927TUY2-F1
#
_cell.length_a   1.000
_cell.length_b   1.000
_cell.length_c   1.000
_cell.angle_alpha   90.00
_cell.angle_beta   90.00
_cell.angle_gamma   90.00
#
_symmetry.space_group_name_H-M   'P 1'
#
loop_
_entity.id
_entity.type
_entity.pdbx_description
1 polymer ?
#
loop_
_entity_poly.entity_id
_entity_poly.type
_entity_poly.pdbx_seq_one_letter_code
_entity_poly.pdbx_strand_id
1 'polypeptide(L)'
;MKRKIRILQTVLSIVGLLIMGSLLFTACGKAETAKAVVKNLKWESRKEKVSGKAADCECTAQNGVRFVANKSGFEKKQVEKMVGDLIQFLEYGETIFPGGKAEGIIYLGFSIGEQQIPLDKELTAESVFSAMESVYPVNCAEQYGLFYRYGVKNGLLAAEDVDVDAIKKDFDDKDNLYLLDFTSPMVESFYVEEEQAKLCRSAAKLFAEWYENTYSFEEYEALCRDIESYDSKRLVQAKNDWLKSIGCKNKYEEFGKLFFQQCHFEWEFFTGRYELPEADIIWAWENRDVKSIGYKEMVRRYQEIEPLRREDFAEARAYLKDYIPEDVGRPYVVTRFEQTKDDTGPEDTYGFTYYEEKFIEMRVNWDSVAHSLLHEYVHYLTVGDGKLITIHSPNYMDEPIAEWIAGIELSNRMYGYWVDKNALSEEGKKIWQEKGLWDAEKKLVDGAFVQFSGATTRYEQRMVTKNMDWEDMDNTLQNYPVRASIAKYVYDTYGMDKLIEWIQAEGVPDEVLGISFPELHEKVEAFVNEEAEKMWNGK
;
A
#
# COMPACT_ATOMS: atom_id res chain seq x y z
N MET A 1 -45.14 59.58 31.36
CA MET A 1 -43.72 60.00 31.41
C MET A 1 -42.76 58.86 31.82
N LYS A 2 -42.99 58.16 32.95
CA LYS A 2 -42.13 57.05 33.44
C LYS A 2 -41.93 55.88 32.46
N ARG A 3 -42.90 55.59 31.58
CA ARG A 3 -42.82 54.50 30.58
C ARG A 3 -41.90 54.81 29.39
N LYS A 4 -41.82 56.07 28.96
CA LYS A 4 -40.93 56.50 27.87
C LYS A 4 -39.45 56.52 28.30
N ILE A 5 -39.19 56.86 29.57
CA ILE A 5 -37.82 56.88 30.13
C ILE A 5 -37.25 55.45 30.24
N ARG A 6 -38.07 54.47 30.64
CA ARG A 6 -37.63 53.06 30.70
C ARG A 6 -37.30 52.48 29.32
N ILE A 7 -38.10 52.76 28.29
CA ILE A 7 -37.82 52.29 26.93
C ILE A 7 -36.53 52.92 26.40
N LEU A 8 -36.30 54.21 26.65
CA LEU A 8 -35.07 54.88 26.24
C LEU A 8 -33.82 54.31 26.94
N GLN A 9 -33.94 53.96 28.23
CA GLN A 9 -32.86 53.31 28.97
C GLN A 9 -32.57 51.90 28.43
N THR A 10 -33.59 51.10 28.13
CA THR A 10 -33.38 49.75 27.56
C THR A 10 -32.75 49.81 26.17
N VAL A 11 -33.17 50.75 25.31
CA VAL A 11 -32.58 50.92 23.97
C VAL A 11 -31.12 51.41 24.08
N LEU A 12 -30.81 52.34 24.98
CA LEU A 12 -29.44 52.79 25.22
C LEU A 12 -28.55 51.68 25.78
N SER A 13 -29.08 50.79 26.63
CA SER A 13 -28.33 49.63 27.13
C SER A 13 -28.07 48.59 26.04
N ILE A 14 -29.01 48.34 25.13
CA ILE A 14 -28.84 47.41 24.01
C ILE A 14 -27.85 47.98 22.99
N VAL A 15 -27.94 49.28 22.67
CA VAL A 15 -26.99 49.95 21.78
C VAL A 15 -25.60 50.01 22.41
N GLY A 16 -25.49 50.25 23.72
CA GLY A 16 -24.22 50.20 24.46
C GLY A 16 -23.58 48.81 24.47
N LEU A 17 -24.38 47.74 24.60
CA LEU A 17 -23.92 46.35 24.50
C LEU A 17 -23.50 45.99 23.07
N LEU A 18 -24.20 46.49 22.04
CA LEU A 18 -23.82 46.28 20.64
C LEU A 18 -22.55 47.03 20.26
N ILE A 19 -22.34 48.24 20.80
CA ILE A 19 -21.11 49.03 20.57
C ILE A 19 -19.93 48.45 21.36
N MET A 20 -20.13 48.00 22.61
CA MET A 20 -19.07 47.29 23.33
C MET A 20 -18.78 45.91 22.74
N GLY A 21 -19.80 45.20 22.23
CA GLY A 21 -19.63 43.96 21.50
C GLY A 21 -18.86 44.15 20.19
N SER A 22 -19.16 45.20 19.42
CA SER A 22 -18.41 45.49 18.19
C SER A 22 -17.01 46.02 18.44
N LEU A 23 -16.78 46.77 19.54
CA LEU A 23 -15.44 47.17 19.98
C LEU A 23 -14.62 45.99 20.54
N LEU A 24 -15.25 45.01 21.21
CA LEU A 24 -14.58 43.78 21.64
C LEU A 24 -14.29 42.83 20.46
N PHE A 25 -15.18 42.74 19.47
CA PHE A 25 -14.92 41.98 18.23
C PHE A 25 -13.88 42.64 17.32
N THR A 26 -13.76 43.98 17.32
CA THR A 26 -12.70 44.68 16.58
C THR A 26 -11.38 44.76 17.36
N ALA A 27 -11.40 44.69 18.70
CA ALA A 27 -10.21 44.64 19.54
C ALA A 27 -9.63 43.22 19.76
N CYS A 28 -10.42 42.15 19.56
CA CYS A 28 -9.93 40.77 19.50
C CYS A 28 -9.59 40.30 18.06
N GLY A 29 -9.72 41.16 17.05
CA GLY A 29 -9.51 40.83 15.63
C GLY A 29 -8.17 41.28 15.04
N LYS A 30 -7.21 41.69 15.87
CA LYS A 30 -5.80 41.81 15.47
C LYS A 30 -4.96 41.17 16.56
N ALA A 31 -4.86 39.85 16.51
CA ALA A 31 -3.57 39.27 16.88
C ALA A 31 -2.54 40.04 16.05
N GLU A 32 -1.66 40.79 16.70
CA GLU A 32 -0.41 41.16 16.06
C GLU A 32 0.17 39.83 15.60
N THR A 33 0.11 39.57 14.29
CA THR A 33 0.90 38.54 13.66
C THR A 33 2.32 38.88 14.05
N ALA A 34 2.85 38.16 15.04
CA ALA A 34 4.26 38.18 15.35
C ALA A 34 4.93 37.62 14.10
N LYS A 35 5.17 38.48 13.11
CA LYS A 35 6.05 38.16 11.99
C LYS A 35 7.34 37.71 12.64
N ALA A 36 7.65 36.42 12.52
CA ALA A 36 8.94 35.91 12.93
C ALA A 36 9.98 36.84 12.32
N VAL A 37 10.74 37.52 13.19
CA VAL A 37 11.82 38.39 12.73
C VAL A 37 12.91 37.45 12.25
N VAL A 38 12.86 37.14 10.96
CA VAL A 38 13.92 36.40 10.27
C VAL A 38 15.19 37.23 10.45
N LYS A 39 16.09 36.76 11.32
CA LYS A 39 17.41 37.35 11.48
C LYS A 39 18.09 37.31 10.12
N ASN A 40 18.64 38.45 9.67
CA ASN A 40 19.38 38.61 8.41
C ASN A 40 20.05 37.31 7.96
N LEU A 41 19.43 36.60 7.00
CA LEU A 41 19.92 35.32 6.51
C LEU A 41 21.29 35.57 5.87
N LYS A 42 22.28 34.78 6.27
CA LYS A 42 23.60 34.82 5.66
C LYS A 42 23.60 33.87 4.48
N TRP A 43 23.68 34.44 3.28
CA TRP A 43 23.74 33.71 2.03
C TRP A 43 25.19 33.54 1.59
N GLU A 44 25.54 32.32 1.19
CA GLU A 44 26.85 31.97 0.68
C GLU A 44 26.73 31.37 -0.72
N SER A 45 27.50 31.93 -1.66
CA SER A 45 27.61 31.38 -3.02
C SER A 45 28.50 30.14 -3.03
N ARG A 46 27.99 29.02 -3.55
CA ARG A 46 28.79 27.79 -3.72
C ARG A 46 28.26 26.92 -4.86
N LYS A 47 29.11 26.00 -5.34
CA LYS A 47 28.68 24.94 -6.25
C LYS A 47 28.17 23.74 -5.46
N GLU A 48 26.95 23.32 -5.75
CA GLU A 48 26.30 22.18 -5.11
C GLU A 48 25.96 21.11 -6.15
N LYS A 49 25.92 19.85 -5.70
CA LYS A 49 25.41 18.76 -6.53
C LYS A 49 23.90 18.67 -6.32
N VAL A 50 23.15 19.03 -7.34
CA VAL A 50 21.68 19.04 -7.37
C VAL A 50 21.22 18.03 -8.43
N SER A 51 20.45 17.01 -8.04
CA SER A 51 20.04 15.91 -8.93
C SER A 51 21.18 15.32 -9.76
N GLY A 52 22.32 15.09 -9.13
CA GLY A 52 23.50 14.52 -9.79
C GLY A 52 24.38 15.51 -10.57
N LYS A 53 23.93 16.76 -10.79
CA LYS A 53 24.64 17.77 -11.59
C LYS A 53 25.15 18.92 -10.73
N ALA A 54 26.32 19.46 -11.06
CA ALA A 54 26.85 20.64 -10.39
C ALA A 54 26.05 21.89 -10.82
N ALA A 55 25.55 22.66 -9.84
CA ALA A 55 24.82 23.91 -10.06
C ALA A 55 25.40 25.03 -9.18
N ASP A 56 25.43 26.25 -9.73
CA ASP A 56 25.78 27.44 -8.95
C ASP A 56 24.59 27.84 -8.07
N CYS A 57 24.81 27.91 -6.77
CA CYS A 57 23.76 28.08 -5.77
C CYS A 57 24.08 29.21 -4.79
N GLU A 58 23.04 29.84 -4.27
CA GLU A 58 23.09 30.64 -3.05
C GLU A 58 22.50 29.80 -1.90
N CYS A 59 23.23 29.67 -0.80
CA CYS A 59 22.84 28.77 0.29
C CYS A 59 22.76 29.49 1.62
N THR A 60 21.80 29.07 2.45
CA THR A 60 21.71 29.47 3.85
C THR A 60 21.20 28.29 4.69
N ALA A 61 21.26 28.39 6.01
CA ALA A 61 20.75 27.36 6.91
C ALA A 61 20.14 28.01 8.15
N GLN A 62 18.99 27.48 8.57
CA GLN A 62 18.23 27.98 9.72
C GLN A 62 17.39 26.82 10.28
N ASN A 63 17.29 26.71 11.61
CA ASN A 63 16.48 25.70 12.31
C ASN A 63 16.72 24.25 11.81
N GLY A 64 17.99 23.84 11.66
CA GLY A 64 18.32 22.48 11.21
C GLY A 64 18.13 22.21 9.70
N VAL A 65 17.51 23.15 8.97
CA VAL A 65 17.23 23.02 7.53
C VAL A 65 18.18 23.86 6.69
N ARG A 66 18.67 23.28 5.60
CA ARG A 66 19.53 23.95 4.62
C ARG A 66 18.70 24.37 3.41
N PHE A 67 18.72 25.65 3.08
CA PHE A 67 18.07 26.19 1.88
C PHE A 67 19.10 26.32 0.77
N VAL A 68 18.81 25.76 -0.39
CA VAL A 68 19.69 25.76 -1.58
C VAL A 68 18.93 26.41 -2.73
N ALA A 69 19.25 27.66 -3.04
CA ALA A 69 18.59 28.42 -4.10
C ALA A 69 19.42 28.47 -5.38
N ASN A 70 18.76 28.31 -6.52
CA ASN A 70 19.38 28.43 -7.84
C ASN A 70 19.86 29.87 -8.08
N LYS A 71 21.15 30.05 -8.35
CA LYS A 71 21.75 31.38 -8.48
C LYS A 71 21.20 32.17 -9.67
N SER A 72 20.76 31.52 -10.74
CA SER A 72 20.29 32.20 -11.96
C SER A 72 18.99 32.99 -11.77
N GLY A 73 18.19 32.65 -10.74
CA GLY A 73 16.92 33.31 -10.40
C GLY A 73 16.92 33.96 -9.01
N PHE A 74 18.08 34.10 -8.37
CA PHE A 74 18.14 34.55 -6.98
C PHE A 74 17.98 36.08 -6.85
N GLU A 75 16.81 36.53 -6.41
CA GLU A 75 16.55 37.91 -6.01
C GLU A 75 16.49 37.98 -4.47
N LYS A 76 17.55 38.50 -3.85
CA LYS A 76 17.78 38.35 -2.41
C LYS A 76 16.56 38.71 -1.54
N LYS A 77 15.86 39.80 -1.85
CA LYS A 77 14.71 40.25 -1.04
C LYS A 77 13.53 39.28 -1.14
N GLN A 78 13.17 38.87 -2.35
CA GLN A 78 12.12 37.89 -2.59
C GLN A 78 12.45 36.54 -1.93
N VAL A 79 13.67 36.06 -2.11
CA VAL A 79 14.09 34.76 -1.54
C VAL A 79 14.18 34.81 -0.02
N GLU A 80 14.67 35.90 0.58
CA GLU A 80 14.66 36.07 2.04
C GLU A 80 13.25 36.10 2.61
N LYS A 81 12.29 36.74 1.92
CA LYS A 81 10.88 36.70 2.30
C LYS A 81 10.35 35.26 2.23
N MET A 82 10.57 34.57 1.11
CA MET A 82 10.11 33.19 0.90
C MET A 82 10.66 32.23 1.96
N VAL A 83 11.97 32.28 2.22
CA VAL A 83 12.58 31.48 3.29
C VAL A 83 12.01 31.85 4.65
N GLY A 84 11.75 33.13 4.89
CA GLY A 84 11.08 33.60 6.09
C GLY A 84 9.68 33.05 6.31
N ASP A 85 8.90 32.98 5.24
CA ASP A 85 7.56 32.39 5.25
C ASP A 85 7.65 30.87 5.46
N LEU A 86 8.58 30.18 4.80
CA LEU A 86 8.84 28.73 5.02
C LEU A 86 9.28 28.42 6.44
N ILE A 87 10.14 29.24 7.06
CA ILE A 87 10.56 29.05 8.46
C ILE A 87 9.35 29.05 9.41
N GLN A 88 8.34 29.88 9.17
CA GLN A 88 7.13 29.89 9.99
C GLN A 88 6.32 28.59 9.84
N PHE A 89 6.33 27.96 8.67
CA PHE A 89 5.78 26.62 8.49
C PHE A 89 6.63 25.55 9.17
N LEU A 90 7.96 25.66 9.11
CA LEU A 90 8.86 24.74 9.81
C LEU A 90 8.61 24.78 11.32
N GLU A 91 8.54 25.98 11.91
CA GLU A 91 8.26 26.17 13.34
C GLU A 91 6.88 25.61 13.72
N TYR A 92 5.87 25.79 12.86
CA TYR A 92 4.56 25.15 13.05
C TYR A 92 4.65 23.62 12.95
N GLY A 93 5.42 23.09 12.01
CA GLY A 93 5.71 21.67 11.85
C GLY A 93 6.22 21.01 13.13
N GLU A 94 7.13 21.66 13.86
CA GLU A 94 7.68 21.15 15.13
C GLU A 94 6.60 20.99 16.22
N THR A 95 5.48 21.73 16.12
CA THR A 95 4.37 21.63 17.09
C THR A 95 3.43 20.47 16.78
N ILE A 96 3.23 20.18 15.50
CA ILE A 96 2.30 19.15 15.04
C ILE A 96 2.98 17.77 15.01
N PHE A 97 4.21 17.63 14.50
CA PHE A 97 4.92 16.36 14.39
C PHE A 97 5.66 16.02 15.70
N PRO A 98 5.17 15.06 16.52
CA PRO A 98 5.75 14.77 17.82
C PRO A 98 7.20 14.26 17.68
N GLY A 99 8.16 14.95 18.31
CA GLY A 99 9.56 14.53 18.35
C GLY A 99 10.38 14.81 17.10
N GLY A 100 9.77 15.37 16.03
CA GLY A 100 10.47 15.74 14.81
C GLY A 100 11.08 17.14 14.91
N LYS A 101 12.42 17.24 14.89
CA LYS A 101 13.08 18.50 14.52
C LYS A 101 13.17 18.55 13.01
N ALA A 102 12.87 19.71 12.43
CA ALA A 102 13.05 19.91 11.00
C ALA A 102 14.54 19.73 10.64
N GLU A 103 14.87 18.69 9.87
CA GLU A 103 16.22 18.42 9.40
C GLU A 103 16.16 18.02 7.93
N GLY A 104 17.01 18.62 7.09
CA GLY A 104 17.04 18.31 5.67
C GLY A 104 17.46 19.47 4.78
N ILE A 105 17.13 19.34 3.49
CA ILE A 105 17.49 20.30 2.45
C ILE A 105 16.22 20.69 1.68
N ILE A 106 15.96 22.01 1.57
CA ILE A 106 14.92 22.56 0.73
C ILE A 106 15.57 23.23 -0.48
N TYR A 107 15.19 22.80 -1.68
CA TYR A 107 15.69 23.37 -2.93
C TYR A 107 14.73 24.42 -3.49
N LEU A 108 15.27 25.59 -3.85
CA LEU A 108 14.51 26.73 -4.37
C LEU A 108 14.97 27.06 -5.79
N GLY A 109 14.04 27.15 -6.74
CA GLY A 109 14.34 27.44 -8.15
C GLY A 109 14.98 26.28 -8.91
N PHE A 110 14.83 25.06 -8.39
CA PHE A 110 15.18 23.82 -9.08
C PHE A 110 13.91 23.01 -9.32
N SER A 111 13.93 22.17 -10.36
CA SER A 111 12.95 21.12 -10.57
C SER A 111 13.60 19.80 -10.19
N ILE A 112 13.41 19.36 -8.94
CA ILE A 112 13.97 18.11 -8.41
C ILE A 112 12.81 17.20 -8.05
N GLY A 113 12.55 16.19 -8.88
CA GLY A 113 11.29 15.44 -8.77
C GLY A 113 10.10 16.40 -8.89
N GLU A 114 9.22 16.39 -7.90
CA GLU A 114 8.06 17.30 -7.80
C GLU A 114 8.32 18.55 -6.94
N GLN A 115 9.51 18.68 -6.31
CA GLN A 115 9.85 19.91 -5.59
C GLN A 115 10.05 21.03 -6.60
N GLN A 116 9.02 21.87 -6.69
CA GLN A 116 8.99 23.08 -7.50
C GLN A 116 8.65 24.26 -6.60
N ILE A 117 9.68 24.86 -6.03
CA ILE A 117 9.56 26.12 -5.31
C ILE A 117 10.14 27.22 -6.21
N PRO A 118 9.34 27.84 -7.09
CA PRO A 118 9.82 28.85 -8.03
C PRO A 118 10.33 30.09 -7.29
N LEU A 119 11.52 30.58 -7.66
CA LEU A 119 12.13 31.76 -7.02
C LEU A 119 11.43 33.08 -7.39
N ASP A 120 10.74 33.10 -8.53
CA ASP A 120 10.14 34.29 -9.13
C ASP A 120 8.65 34.46 -8.79
N LYS A 121 8.06 33.55 -8.00
CA LYS A 121 6.65 33.58 -7.62
C LYS A 121 6.47 33.59 -6.11
N GLU A 122 5.25 33.90 -5.67
CA GLU A 122 4.84 33.73 -4.28
C GLU A 122 4.70 32.23 -3.94
N LEU A 123 4.79 31.90 -2.64
CA LEU A 123 4.56 30.54 -2.17
C LEU A 123 3.11 30.12 -2.44
N THR A 124 2.94 28.88 -2.90
CA THR A 124 1.65 28.22 -3.03
C THR A 124 1.52 27.12 -1.98
N ALA A 125 0.32 26.61 -1.76
CA ALA A 125 0.11 25.44 -0.90
C ALA A 125 0.93 24.23 -1.35
N GLU A 126 1.09 24.03 -2.67
CA GLU A 126 1.92 22.96 -3.25
C GLU A 126 3.40 23.12 -2.90
N SER A 127 3.95 24.35 -3.06
CA SER A 127 5.34 24.62 -2.70
C SER A 127 5.62 24.43 -1.22
N VAL A 128 4.66 24.78 -0.35
CA VAL A 128 4.76 24.55 1.09
C VAL A 128 4.71 23.06 1.41
N PHE A 129 3.74 22.33 0.87
CA PHE A 129 3.60 20.89 1.14
C PHE A 129 4.88 20.13 0.75
N SER A 130 5.41 20.37 -0.45
CA SER A 130 6.66 19.75 -0.90
C SER A 130 7.87 20.13 -0.04
N ALA A 131 7.92 21.37 0.48
CA ALA A 131 8.96 21.78 1.41
C ALA A 131 8.86 21.01 2.75
N MET A 132 7.63 20.83 3.26
CA MET A 132 7.39 20.13 4.53
C MET A 132 7.68 18.63 4.41
N GLU A 133 7.30 17.98 3.30
CA GLU A 133 7.64 16.58 3.01
C GLU A 133 9.16 16.32 2.96
N SER A 134 9.96 17.33 2.64
CA SER A 134 11.42 17.19 2.56
C SER A 134 12.11 17.17 3.94
N VAL A 135 11.38 17.49 5.02
CA VAL A 135 11.95 17.71 6.35
C VAL A 135 11.12 17.11 7.50
N TYR A 136 9.87 16.73 7.23
CA TYR A 136 8.96 16.09 8.17
C TYR A 136 8.34 14.81 7.58
N PRO A 137 7.92 13.85 8.42
CA PRO A 137 7.23 12.63 7.99
C PRO A 137 5.76 12.92 7.64
N VAL A 138 5.54 13.79 6.65
CA VAL A 138 4.20 14.09 6.10
C VAL A 138 3.66 12.82 5.44
N ASN A 139 2.46 12.41 5.83
CA ASN A 139 1.90 11.12 5.44
C ASN A 139 0.40 11.12 5.12
N CYS A 140 -0.29 12.24 5.27
CA CYS A 140 -1.68 12.36 4.84
C CYS A 140 -1.96 13.69 4.15
N ALA A 141 -2.89 13.68 3.21
CA ALA A 141 -3.35 14.86 2.49
C ALA A 141 -4.21 15.78 3.37
N GLU A 142 -4.70 15.36 4.53
CA GLU A 142 -5.27 16.32 5.48
C GLU A 142 -4.22 17.34 5.96
N GLN A 143 -2.94 16.95 6.05
CA GLN A 143 -1.84 17.87 6.36
C GLN A 143 -1.66 18.91 5.24
N TYR A 144 -1.94 18.58 3.97
CA TYR A 144 -1.98 19.55 2.88
C TYR A 144 -3.02 20.65 3.16
N GLY A 145 -4.24 20.25 3.54
CA GLY A 145 -5.30 21.18 3.96
C GLY A 145 -4.91 21.99 5.20
N LEU A 146 -4.23 21.38 6.17
CA LEU A 146 -3.78 22.02 7.40
C LEU A 146 -2.77 23.15 7.12
N PHE A 147 -1.75 22.86 6.30
CA PHE A 147 -0.76 23.86 5.91
C PHE A 147 -1.40 24.98 5.09
N TYR A 148 -2.34 24.68 4.19
CA TYR A 148 -3.08 25.70 3.46
C TYR A 148 -3.82 26.65 4.42
N ARG A 149 -4.61 26.11 5.36
CA ARG A 149 -5.38 26.92 6.32
C ARG A 149 -4.48 27.73 7.25
N TYR A 150 -3.39 27.15 7.75
CA TYR A 150 -2.39 27.87 8.53
C TYR A 150 -1.79 29.03 7.74
N GLY A 151 -1.42 28.79 6.48
CA GLY A 151 -0.84 29.80 5.59
C GLY A 151 -1.77 30.97 5.32
N VAL A 152 -3.04 30.69 5.00
CA VAL A 152 -4.06 31.73 4.76
C VAL A 152 -4.33 32.54 6.03
N LYS A 153 -4.54 31.87 7.18
CA LYS A 153 -4.84 32.52 8.47
C LYS A 153 -3.72 33.47 8.94
N ASN A 154 -2.47 33.14 8.63
CA ASN A 154 -1.30 33.94 9.00
C ASN A 154 -0.83 34.91 7.90
N GLY A 155 -1.54 34.99 6.77
CA GLY A 155 -1.18 35.86 5.64
C GLY A 155 0.12 35.48 4.94
N LEU A 156 0.50 34.19 5.00
CA LEU A 156 1.66 33.62 4.32
C LEU A 156 1.30 33.11 2.91
N LEU A 157 0.05 32.70 2.72
CA LEU A 157 -0.51 32.25 1.45
C LEU A 157 -1.74 33.09 1.10
N ALA A 158 -1.99 33.26 -0.20
CA ALA A 158 -3.25 33.78 -0.70
C ALA A 158 -4.35 32.71 -0.57
N ALA A 159 -5.58 33.15 -0.29
CA ALA A 159 -6.74 32.28 -0.42
C ALA A 159 -6.95 31.95 -1.91
N GLU A 160 -7.20 30.69 -2.20
CA GLU A 160 -7.46 30.20 -3.56
C GLU A 160 -8.95 29.89 -3.72
N ASP A 161 -9.52 30.32 -4.84
CA ASP A 161 -10.88 29.93 -5.21
C ASP A 161 -10.88 28.47 -5.68
N VAL A 162 -11.80 27.68 -5.12
CA VAL A 162 -11.95 26.25 -5.42
C VAL A 162 -13.24 26.02 -6.19
N ASP A 163 -13.17 25.25 -7.28
CA ASP A 163 -14.35 24.84 -8.06
C ASP A 163 -15.11 23.71 -7.33
N VAL A 164 -16.10 24.11 -6.54
CA VAL A 164 -16.95 23.18 -5.77
C VAL A 164 -17.75 22.24 -6.67
N ASP A 165 -18.19 22.71 -7.85
CA ASP A 165 -18.99 21.90 -8.77
C ASP A 165 -18.16 20.79 -9.40
N ALA A 166 -16.89 21.08 -9.74
CA ALA A 166 -15.95 20.08 -10.22
C ALA A 166 -15.67 19.01 -9.15
N ILE A 167 -15.41 19.40 -7.91
CA ILE A 167 -15.19 18.47 -6.78
C ILE A 167 -16.43 17.61 -6.52
N LYS A 168 -17.62 18.25 -6.50
CA LYS A 168 -18.88 17.54 -6.30
C LYS A 168 -19.11 16.51 -7.40
N LYS A 169 -18.89 16.88 -8.66
CA LYS A 169 -19.01 15.97 -9.80
C LYS A 169 -18.06 14.78 -9.67
N ASP A 170 -16.84 15.03 -9.21
CA ASP A 170 -15.82 14.01 -9.02
C ASP A 170 -16.21 12.97 -7.97
N PHE A 171 -16.66 13.41 -6.78
CA PHE A 171 -17.08 12.51 -5.69
C PHE A 171 -18.53 12.00 -5.79
N ASP A 172 -19.32 12.47 -6.76
CA ASP A 172 -20.55 11.80 -7.19
C ASP A 172 -20.26 10.50 -7.98
N ASP A 173 -19.01 10.28 -8.41
CA ASP A 173 -18.53 8.97 -8.84
C ASP A 173 -18.09 8.14 -7.63
N LYS A 174 -18.67 6.96 -7.48
CA LYS A 174 -18.33 6.04 -6.38
C LYS A 174 -16.89 5.57 -6.46
N ASP A 175 -16.35 5.45 -7.67
CA ASP A 175 -14.98 5.02 -7.91
C ASP A 175 -13.96 6.10 -7.56
N ASN A 176 -14.39 7.31 -7.18
CA ASN A 176 -13.49 8.37 -6.72
C ASN A 176 -13.59 8.61 -5.21
N LEU A 177 -14.56 8.00 -4.52
CA LEU A 177 -14.77 8.24 -3.09
C LEU A 177 -13.58 7.83 -2.23
N TYR A 178 -12.84 6.78 -2.59
CA TYR A 178 -11.64 6.39 -1.85
C TYR A 178 -10.48 7.39 -2.01
N LEU A 179 -10.54 8.32 -2.98
CA LEU A 179 -9.58 9.43 -3.01
C LEU A 179 -9.80 10.40 -1.82
N LEU A 180 -10.90 10.23 -1.08
CA LEU A 180 -11.12 10.87 0.20
C LEU A 180 -10.47 10.13 1.37
N ASP A 181 -9.75 9.03 1.18
CA ASP A 181 -8.85 8.57 2.25
C ASP A 181 -7.74 9.59 2.49
N PHE A 182 -7.51 10.52 1.54
CA PHE A 182 -6.55 11.61 1.64
C PHE A 182 -5.18 11.08 2.06
N THR A 183 -4.65 10.08 1.36
CA THR A 183 -3.24 9.71 1.49
C THR A 183 -2.38 10.72 0.72
N SER A 184 -1.14 11.01 1.16
CA SER A 184 -0.21 11.93 0.44
C SER A 184 -0.14 11.64 -1.08
N PRO A 185 -0.13 10.37 -1.52
CA PRO A 185 -0.13 10.01 -2.94
C PRO A 185 -1.30 10.57 -3.76
N MET A 186 -2.46 10.82 -3.14
CA MET A 186 -3.62 11.36 -3.85
C MET A 186 -3.48 12.84 -4.19
N VAL A 187 -2.57 13.56 -3.53
CA VAL A 187 -2.29 14.98 -3.82
C VAL A 187 -1.06 15.17 -4.71
N GLU A 188 -0.37 14.10 -5.08
CA GLU A 188 0.81 14.09 -5.94
C GLU A 188 0.47 13.56 -7.34
N SER A 189 0.92 14.27 -8.38
CA SER A 189 0.62 13.97 -9.78
C SER A 189 1.30 12.71 -10.33
N PHE A 190 2.18 12.10 -9.53
CA PHE A 190 2.81 10.84 -9.88
C PHE A 190 1.83 9.66 -9.78
N TYR A 191 0.96 9.65 -8.77
CA TYR A 191 0.17 8.45 -8.44
C TYR A 191 -1.25 8.47 -9.01
N VAL A 192 -1.69 9.64 -9.44
CA VAL A 192 -2.95 9.89 -10.13
C VAL A 192 -2.72 10.92 -11.22
N GLU A 193 -3.53 10.90 -12.27
CA GLU A 193 -3.48 11.92 -13.33
C GLU A 193 -3.50 13.35 -12.75
N GLU A 194 -2.74 14.28 -13.33
CA GLU A 194 -2.57 15.64 -12.78
C GLU A 194 -3.90 16.36 -12.51
N GLU A 195 -4.90 16.17 -13.37
CA GLU A 195 -6.24 16.72 -13.18
C GLU A 195 -6.90 16.17 -11.90
N GLN A 196 -6.74 14.88 -11.64
CA GLN A 196 -7.23 14.23 -10.42
C GLN A 196 -6.46 14.72 -9.20
N ALA A 197 -5.13 14.82 -9.29
CA ALA A 197 -4.30 15.31 -8.19
C ALA A 197 -4.69 16.75 -7.80
N LYS A 198 -4.95 17.62 -8.79
CA LYS A 198 -5.46 18.98 -8.56
C LYS A 198 -6.83 18.99 -7.88
N LEU A 199 -7.74 18.10 -8.29
CA LEU A 199 -9.04 17.95 -7.65
C LEU A 199 -8.89 17.49 -6.20
N CYS A 200 -8.04 16.51 -5.92
CA CYS A 200 -7.74 16.05 -4.56
C CYS A 200 -7.14 17.16 -3.69
N ARG A 201 -6.17 17.92 -4.21
CA ARG A 201 -5.59 19.09 -3.53
C ARG A 201 -6.66 20.14 -3.20
N SER A 202 -7.54 20.42 -4.16
CA SER A 202 -8.65 21.36 -4.00
C SER A 202 -9.68 20.86 -2.98
N ALA A 203 -9.98 19.56 -3.00
CA ALA A 203 -10.85 18.89 -2.04
C ALA A 203 -10.28 18.96 -0.62
N ALA A 204 -8.98 18.70 -0.43
CA ALA A 204 -8.33 18.81 0.87
C ALA A 204 -8.39 20.25 1.42
N LYS A 205 -8.18 21.27 0.59
CA LYS A 205 -8.35 22.69 0.98
C LYS A 205 -9.79 22.99 1.41
N LEU A 206 -10.77 22.57 0.59
CA LEU A 206 -12.18 22.83 0.83
C LEU A 206 -12.70 22.10 2.08
N PHE A 207 -12.26 20.86 2.28
CA PHE A 207 -12.58 20.09 3.49
C PHE A 207 -12.00 20.75 4.74
N ALA A 208 -10.73 21.17 4.71
CA ALA A 208 -10.09 21.84 5.85
C ALA A 208 -10.79 23.17 6.19
N GLU A 209 -11.17 23.96 5.17
CA GLU A 209 -11.94 25.19 5.37
C GLU A 209 -13.33 24.92 5.95
N TRP A 210 -14.05 23.93 5.43
CA TRP A 210 -15.35 23.53 5.96
C TRP A 210 -15.23 23.06 7.42
N TYR A 211 -14.21 22.26 7.74
CA TYR A 211 -14.02 21.72 9.08
C TYR A 211 -13.68 22.83 10.07
N GLU A 212 -12.78 23.75 9.72
CA GLU A 212 -12.46 24.92 10.53
C GLU A 212 -13.70 25.78 10.80
N ASN A 213 -14.51 26.04 9.76
CA ASN A 213 -15.74 26.85 9.87
C ASN A 213 -16.84 26.18 10.71
N THR A 214 -16.87 24.85 10.72
CA THR A 214 -17.89 24.06 11.45
C THR A 214 -17.49 23.80 12.90
N TYR A 215 -16.20 23.56 13.14
CA TYR A 215 -15.64 23.17 14.42
C TYR A 215 -14.61 24.22 14.89
N SER A 216 -13.32 24.00 14.61
CA SER A 216 -12.25 24.98 14.80
C SER A 216 -10.98 24.52 14.08
N PHE A 217 -9.99 25.43 13.97
CA PHE A 217 -8.67 25.09 13.46
C PHE A 217 -7.96 24.09 14.38
N GLU A 218 -8.07 24.27 15.69
CA GLU A 218 -7.42 23.43 16.70
C GLU A 218 -7.98 21.99 16.70
N GLU A 219 -9.28 21.83 16.44
CA GLU A 219 -9.87 20.50 16.28
C GLU A 219 -9.47 19.83 14.97
N TYR A 220 -9.27 20.59 13.89
CA TYR A 220 -8.73 20.06 12.64
C TYR A 220 -7.26 19.66 12.81
N GLU A 221 -6.45 20.50 13.44
CA GLU A 221 -5.04 20.20 13.78
C GLU A 221 -4.94 18.91 14.60
N ALA A 222 -5.76 18.76 15.64
CA ALA A 222 -5.79 17.55 16.45
C ALA A 222 -6.17 16.30 15.65
N LEU A 223 -7.04 16.44 14.66
CA LEU A 223 -7.41 15.37 13.74
C LEU A 223 -6.22 14.96 12.85
N CYS A 224 -5.39 15.91 12.42
CA CYS A 224 -4.34 15.72 11.41
C CYS A 224 -2.93 15.49 11.99
N ARG A 225 -2.79 15.48 13.31
CA ARG A 225 -1.50 15.57 14.00
C ARG A 225 -0.63 14.33 13.82
N ASP A 226 -1.21 13.15 13.95
CA ASP A 226 -0.52 11.87 13.82
C ASP A 226 -1.51 10.78 13.39
N ILE A 227 -1.12 10.01 12.39
CA ILE A 227 -1.88 8.90 11.80
C ILE A 227 -2.14 7.77 12.81
N GLU A 228 -1.26 7.57 13.79
CA GLU A 228 -1.47 6.56 14.84
C GLU A 228 -2.54 6.98 15.85
N SER A 229 -2.67 8.29 16.07
CA SER A 229 -3.64 8.90 16.98
C SER A 229 -5.01 9.21 16.33
N TYR A 230 -5.15 8.87 15.05
CA TYR A 230 -6.23 9.32 14.20
C TYR A 230 -7.59 8.70 14.61
N ASP A 231 -8.56 9.54 14.97
CA ASP A 231 -9.95 9.10 15.19
C ASP A 231 -10.64 8.91 13.82
N SER A 232 -10.37 7.78 13.18
CA SER A 232 -10.86 7.48 11.83
C SER A 232 -12.38 7.53 11.75
N LYS A 233 -13.10 7.12 12.81
CA LYS A 233 -14.56 7.22 12.86
C LYS A 233 -15.03 8.67 12.78
N ARG A 234 -14.41 9.56 13.55
CA ARG A 234 -14.74 10.99 13.54
C ARG A 234 -14.44 11.62 12.18
N LEU A 235 -13.30 11.30 11.57
CA LEU A 235 -12.97 11.79 10.23
C LEU A 235 -13.97 11.31 9.17
N VAL A 236 -14.25 10.00 9.13
CA VAL A 236 -15.22 9.44 8.17
C VAL A 236 -16.57 10.14 8.30
N GLN A 237 -17.00 10.40 9.53
CA GLN A 237 -18.22 11.15 9.77
C GLN A 237 -18.11 12.59 9.24
N ALA A 238 -17.04 13.30 9.56
CA ALA A 238 -16.81 14.67 9.11
C ALA A 238 -16.73 14.79 7.57
N LYS A 239 -16.02 13.88 6.91
CA LYS A 239 -15.94 13.80 5.43
C LYS A 239 -17.33 13.58 4.82
N ASN A 240 -18.14 12.71 5.40
CA ASN A 240 -19.51 12.49 4.94
C ASN A 240 -20.44 13.70 5.16
N ASP A 241 -20.31 14.39 6.30
CA ASP A 241 -21.05 15.62 6.57
C ASP A 241 -20.64 16.74 5.60
N TRP A 242 -19.35 16.84 5.29
CA TRP A 242 -18.81 17.75 4.28
C TRP A 242 -19.31 17.41 2.87
N LEU A 243 -19.23 16.15 2.44
CA LEU A 243 -19.76 15.68 1.15
C LEU A 243 -21.25 16.07 0.97
N LYS A 244 -22.04 15.88 2.03
CA LYS A 244 -23.44 16.30 2.05
C LYS A 244 -23.59 17.81 1.92
N SER A 245 -22.72 18.60 2.55
CA SER A 245 -22.74 20.07 2.50
C SER A 245 -22.46 20.62 1.09
N ILE A 246 -21.62 19.93 0.31
CA ILE A 246 -21.34 20.26 -1.09
C ILE A 246 -22.31 19.58 -2.08
N GLY A 247 -23.29 18.82 -1.59
CA GLY A 247 -24.37 18.23 -2.38
C GLY A 247 -24.03 16.90 -3.05
N CYS A 248 -22.98 16.19 -2.64
CA CYS A 248 -22.69 14.84 -3.12
C CYS A 248 -23.76 13.86 -2.66
N LYS A 249 -24.07 12.88 -3.52
CA LYS A 249 -25.13 11.88 -3.27
C LYS A 249 -24.62 10.61 -2.60
N ASN A 250 -23.35 10.28 -2.81
CA ASN A 250 -22.76 9.07 -2.28
C ASN A 250 -22.16 9.31 -0.89
N LYS A 251 -21.98 8.21 -0.16
CA LYS A 251 -21.37 8.20 1.16
C LYS A 251 -19.98 7.59 1.04
N TYR A 252 -18.99 8.27 1.60
CA TYR A 252 -17.63 7.79 1.74
C TYR A 252 -17.55 6.73 2.85
N GLU A 253 -16.79 5.68 2.57
CA GLU A 253 -16.35 4.67 3.52
C GLU A 253 -14.83 4.55 3.40
N GLU A 254 -14.13 4.59 4.53
CA GLU A 254 -12.66 4.53 4.57
C GLU A 254 -12.16 3.19 4.06
N PHE A 255 -11.22 3.24 3.11
CA PHE A 255 -10.56 2.06 2.59
C PHE A 255 -9.35 1.70 3.48
N GLY A 256 -9.67 1.13 4.64
CA GLY A 256 -8.68 0.64 5.61
C GLY A 256 -7.81 1.74 6.23
N LYS A 257 -7.00 1.38 7.23
CA LYS A 257 -5.96 2.27 7.75
C LYS A 257 -4.74 2.16 6.85
N LEU A 258 -4.75 2.89 5.74
CA LEU A 258 -3.58 3.01 4.88
C LEU A 258 -2.53 3.89 5.58
N PHE A 259 -1.49 3.25 6.10
CA PHE A 259 -0.35 3.97 6.64
C PHE A 259 0.60 4.28 5.50
N PHE A 260 0.74 5.57 5.19
CA PHE A 260 1.82 6.03 4.35
C PHE A 260 3.03 6.28 5.25
N GLN A 261 4.02 5.40 5.18
CA GLN A 261 5.28 5.64 5.87
C GLN A 261 6.38 5.46 4.84
N GLN A 262 7.27 6.45 4.72
CA GLN A 262 8.53 6.21 4.04
C GLN A 262 9.33 5.25 4.91
N CYS A 263 9.10 3.95 4.73
CA CYS A 263 9.87 2.93 5.40
C CYS A 263 11.22 2.83 4.69
N HIS A 264 12.24 3.39 5.33
CA HIS A 264 13.59 2.91 5.14
C HIS A 264 13.71 1.63 5.95
N PHE A 265 13.26 0.52 5.36
CA PHE A 265 13.59 -0.78 5.91
C PHE A 265 15.12 -0.94 5.93
N GLU A 266 15.67 -1.51 7.01
CA GLU A 266 17.12 -1.85 7.10
C GLU A 266 17.54 -2.88 6.02
N TRP A 267 16.57 -3.49 5.38
CA TRP A 267 16.71 -4.33 4.21
C TRP A 267 16.97 -3.44 2.99
N GLU A 268 18.23 -3.32 2.54
CA GLU A 268 18.71 -2.45 1.45
C GLU A 268 17.94 -2.54 0.11
N PHE A 269 17.00 -3.49 -0.01
CA PHE A 269 16.26 -3.80 -1.22
C PHE A 269 14.81 -3.30 -1.24
N PHE A 270 14.22 -2.90 -0.10
CA PHE A 270 12.79 -2.53 -0.03
C PHE A 270 12.57 -1.03 0.20
N THR A 271 11.79 -0.41 -0.69
CA THR A 271 11.34 0.99 -0.59
C THR A 271 9.82 1.09 -0.40
N GLY A 272 9.18 0.06 0.18
CA GLY A 272 7.74 0.02 0.44
C GLY A 272 7.26 1.31 1.10
N ARG A 273 6.14 1.87 0.61
CA ARG A 273 5.62 3.17 1.08
C ARG A 273 4.21 3.11 1.65
N TYR A 274 3.51 2.00 1.42
CA TYR A 274 2.11 1.86 1.80
C TYR A 274 1.95 0.58 2.58
N GLU A 275 1.63 0.71 3.86
CA GLU A 275 1.35 -0.44 4.71
C GLU A 275 -0.15 -0.53 4.98
N LEU A 276 -0.71 -1.72 4.77
CA LEU A 276 -2.07 -2.06 5.18
C LEU A 276 -1.99 -3.23 6.16
N PRO A 277 -1.93 -2.96 7.48
CA PRO A 277 -1.89 -4.00 8.50
C PRO A 277 -3.22 -4.74 8.58
N GLU A 278 -3.16 -6.06 8.46
CA GLU A 278 -4.27 -6.97 8.68
C GLU A 278 -4.05 -7.78 9.95
N ALA A 279 -5.05 -8.60 10.31
CA ALA A 279 -4.96 -9.45 11.49
C ALA A 279 -3.86 -10.51 11.37
N ASP A 280 -3.59 -11.00 10.15
CA ASP A 280 -2.73 -12.14 9.87
C ASP A 280 -1.53 -11.83 8.96
N ILE A 281 -1.49 -10.66 8.32
CA ILE A 281 -0.38 -10.17 7.47
C ILE A 281 -0.23 -8.65 7.57
N ILE A 282 0.81 -8.11 6.94
CA ILE A 282 0.94 -6.68 6.63
C ILE A 282 1.19 -6.54 5.13
N TRP A 283 0.25 -5.98 4.38
CA TRP A 283 0.51 -5.64 2.98
C TRP A 283 1.46 -4.47 2.90
N ALA A 284 2.46 -4.54 2.03
CA ALA A 284 3.43 -3.49 1.77
C ALA A 284 3.49 -3.20 0.27
N TRP A 285 2.73 -2.22 -0.21
CA TRP A 285 2.78 -1.86 -1.64
C TRP A 285 4.02 -1.03 -1.93
N GLU A 286 4.74 -1.42 -2.97
CA GLU A 286 5.93 -0.70 -3.41
C GLU A 286 5.53 0.56 -4.18
N ASN A 287 6.33 1.59 -3.99
CA ASN A 287 6.04 2.91 -4.54
C ASN A 287 5.93 2.88 -6.06
N ARG A 288 6.85 2.20 -6.76
CA ARG A 288 6.84 2.16 -8.23
C ARG A 288 5.59 1.46 -8.76
N ASP A 289 5.07 0.46 -8.04
CA ASP A 289 3.84 -0.23 -8.43
C ASP A 289 2.62 0.68 -8.32
N VAL A 290 2.46 1.39 -7.20
CA VAL A 290 1.34 2.35 -7.04
C VAL A 290 1.41 3.45 -8.09
N LYS A 291 2.64 3.85 -8.44
CA LYS A 291 2.93 4.87 -9.44
C LYS A 291 2.62 4.47 -10.88
N SER A 292 2.93 3.24 -11.25
CA SER A 292 2.72 2.76 -12.63
C SER A 292 1.30 2.27 -12.87
N ILE A 293 0.71 1.59 -11.88
CA ILE A 293 -0.62 0.98 -11.97
C ILE A 293 -1.69 2.01 -11.63
N GLY A 294 -1.35 2.98 -10.78
CA GLY A 294 -2.27 3.99 -10.26
C GLY A 294 -2.97 3.52 -8.99
N TYR A 295 -3.12 4.42 -8.02
CA TYR A 295 -3.73 4.11 -6.73
C TYR A 295 -5.14 3.52 -6.85
N LYS A 296 -5.96 4.08 -7.75
CA LYS A 296 -7.32 3.62 -8.04
C LYS A 296 -7.40 2.12 -8.33
N GLU A 297 -6.52 1.66 -9.21
CA GLU A 297 -6.48 0.27 -9.66
C GLU A 297 -5.87 -0.64 -8.58
N MET A 298 -4.87 -0.16 -7.85
CA MET A 298 -4.30 -0.90 -6.69
C MET A 298 -5.38 -1.21 -5.64
N VAL A 299 -6.16 -0.20 -5.23
CA VAL A 299 -7.27 -0.35 -4.28
C VAL A 299 -8.31 -1.33 -4.79
N ARG A 300 -8.75 -1.17 -6.04
CA ARG A 300 -9.78 -2.01 -6.65
C ARG A 300 -9.36 -3.47 -6.67
N ARG A 301 -8.14 -3.78 -7.09
CA ARG A 301 -7.61 -5.15 -7.16
C ARG A 301 -7.41 -5.77 -5.78
N TYR A 302 -6.95 -4.98 -4.82
CA TYR A 302 -6.89 -5.43 -3.43
C TYR A 302 -8.27 -5.79 -2.88
N GLN A 303 -9.29 -4.96 -3.09
CA GLN A 303 -10.66 -5.23 -2.61
C GLN A 303 -11.25 -6.51 -3.20
N GLU A 304 -10.84 -6.86 -4.41
CA GLU A 304 -11.22 -8.11 -5.06
C GLU A 304 -10.57 -9.34 -4.43
N ILE A 305 -9.28 -9.25 -4.06
CA ILE A 305 -8.47 -10.40 -3.62
C ILE A 305 -8.53 -10.60 -2.09
N GLU A 306 -8.50 -9.54 -1.30
CA GLU A 306 -8.35 -9.61 0.16
C GLU A 306 -9.42 -10.48 0.87
N PRO A 307 -10.72 -10.43 0.51
CA PRO A 307 -11.70 -11.33 1.13
C PRO A 307 -11.39 -12.81 0.89
N LEU A 308 -10.96 -13.16 -0.33
CA LEU A 308 -10.59 -14.52 -0.71
C LEU A 308 -9.33 -14.97 0.03
N ARG A 309 -8.34 -14.08 0.10
CA ARG A 309 -7.08 -14.30 0.83
C ARG A 309 -7.32 -14.62 2.30
N ARG A 310 -8.19 -13.86 2.98
CA ARG A 310 -8.55 -14.09 4.38
C ARG A 310 -9.09 -15.50 4.62
N GLU A 311 -9.96 -15.97 3.73
CA GLU A 311 -10.50 -17.33 3.81
C GLU A 311 -9.44 -18.38 3.54
N ASP A 312 -8.63 -18.21 2.49
CA ASP A 312 -7.57 -19.15 2.11
C ASP A 312 -6.50 -19.27 3.22
N PHE A 313 -6.10 -18.17 3.85
CA PHE A 313 -5.12 -18.17 4.93
C PHE A 313 -5.67 -18.79 6.22
N ALA A 314 -6.95 -18.54 6.52
CA ALA A 314 -7.61 -19.17 7.65
C ALA A 314 -7.73 -20.69 7.44
N GLU A 315 -8.05 -21.13 6.23
CA GLU A 315 -8.10 -22.55 5.85
C GLU A 315 -6.71 -23.21 5.99
N ALA A 316 -5.66 -22.56 5.48
CA ALA A 316 -4.28 -23.05 5.60
C ALA A 316 -3.84 -23.21 7.06
N ARG A 317 -4.07 -22.18 7.90
CA ARG A 317 -3.76 -22.25 9.34
C ARG A 317 -4.57 -23.35 10.05
N ALA A 318 -5.83 -23.54 9.68
CA ALA A 318 -6.68 -24.58 10.27
C ALA A 318 -6.22 -25.99 9.89
N TYR A 319 -5.80 -26.19 8.63
CA TYR A 319 -5.27 -27.45 8.12
C TYR A 319 -3.93 -27.80 8.81
N LEU A 320 -3.05 -26.81 8.97
CA LEU A 320 -1.71 -26.98 9.51
C LEU A 320 -1.59 -26.81 11.03
N LYS A 321 -2.68 -26.56 11.75
CA LYS A 321 -2.66 -26.19 13.18
C LYS A 321 -1.87 -27.13 14.10
N ASP A 322 -1.81 -28.42 13.77
CA ASP A 322 -1.15 -29.45 14.58
C ASP A 322 0.35 -29.56 14.25
N TYR A 323 0.81 -28.82 13.24
CA TYR A 323 2.13 -28.91 12.64
C TYR A 323 2.91 -27.58 12.66
N ILE A 324 2.25 -26.46 12.99
CA ILE A 324 2.85 -25.12 13.03
C ILE A 324 2.87 -24.56 14.45
N PRO A 325 3.78 -23.62 14.77
CA PRO A 325 3.77 -22.94 16.05
C PRO A 325 2.43 -22.23 16.37
N GLU A 326 2.09 -22.13 17.65
CA GLU A 326 0.87 -21.42 18.10
C GLU A 326 0.89 -19.93 17.69
N ASP A 327 2.07 -19.30 17.78
CA ASP A 327 2.30 -17.95 17.27
C ASP A 327 3.25 -18.00 16.06
N VAL A 328 2.67 -17.85 14.86
CA VAL A 328 3.41 -17.79 13.59
C VAL A 328 3.80 -16.36 13.24
N GLY A 329 3.24 -15.36 13.93
CA GLY A 329 3.37 -13.95 13.55
C GLY A 329 2.62 -13.57 12.26
N ARG A 330 2.91 -12.34 11.80
CA ARG A 330 2.37 -11.74 10.57
C ARG A 330 3.53 -11.53 9.58
N PRO A 331 3.51 -12.14 8.39
CA PRO A 331 4.47 -11.81 7.35
C PRO A 331 4.12 -10.46 6.71
N TYR A 332 5.14 -9.78 6.19
CA TYR A 332 4.93 -8.72 5.21
C TYR A 332 4.64 -9.35 3.84
N VAL A 333 3.64 -8.87 3.12
CA VAL A 333 3.38 -9.23 1.72
C VAL A 333 3.70 -8.03 0.84
N VAL A 334 4.84 -8.09 0.15
CA VAL A 334 5.45 -6.97 -0.57
C VAL A 334 5.17 -7.07 -2.07
N THR A 335 4.65 -6.02 -2.69
CA THR A 335 4.48 -5.98 -4.17
C THR A 335 5.80 -5.57 -4.85
N ARG A 336 6.13 -6.18 -5.99
CA ARG A 336 7.23 -5.76 -6.88
C ARG A 336 6.87 -5.97 -8.34
N PHE A 337 5.77 -5.37 -8.75
CA PHE A 337 5.19 -5.55 -10.08
C PHE A 337 6.01 -4.89 -11.19
N GLU A 338 6.57 -3.69 -10.96
CA GLU A 338 7.32 -2.96 -11.99
C GLU A 338 8.80 -3.29 -12.07
N GLN A 339 9.46 -3.63 -10.94
CA GLN A 339 10.91 -3.91 -10.94
C GLN A 339 11.27 -5.09 -11.85
N THR A 340 10.33 -6.01 -12.07
CA THR A 340 10.54 -7.21 -12.88
C THR A 340 10.38 -6.98 -14.38
N LYS A 341 9.79 -5.86 -14.82
CA LYS A 341 9.68 -5.55 -16.26
C LYS A 341 11.02 -5.15 -16.89
N ASP A 342 11.95 -4.63 -16.08
CA ASP A 342 13.22 -4.08 -16.56
C ASP A 342 14.40 -5.09 -16.45
N ASP A 343 14.36 -6.03 -15.50
CA ASP A 343 15.53 -6.87 -15.15
C ASP A 343 15.43 -8.35 -15.54
N THR A 344 14.25 -8.87 -15.88
CA THR A 344 14.07 -10.29 -16.28
C THR A 344 13.04 -10.37 -17.40
N GLY A 345 13.33 -11.17 -18.44
CA GLY A 345 12.46 -11.31 -19.61
C GLY A 345 11.00 -11.74 -19.31
N PRO A 346 10.16 -11.82 -20.35
CA PRO A 346 8.70 -11.75 -20.24
C PRO A 346 7.92 -12.88 -19.54
N GLU A 347 8.48 -13.79 -18.74
CA GLU A 347 7.79 -15.08 -18.50
C GLU A 347 7.61 -15.62 -17.07
N ASP A 348 7.96 -14.91 -15.99
CA ASP A 348 7.99 -15.57 -14.68
C ASP A 348 7.00 -14.98 -13.65
N THR A 349 5.78 -15.52 -13.66
CA THR A 349 4.74 -15.32 -12.63
C THR A 349 5.13 -16.01 -11.31
N TYR A 350 5.95 -15.37 -10.47
CA TYR A 350 6.34 -15.99 -9.19
C TYR A 350 6.09 -15.10 -7.98
N GLY A 351 5.73 -15.76 -6.87
CA GLY A 351 5.94 -15.25 -5.53
C GLY A 351 7.27 -15.81 -4.99
N PHE A 352 7.79 -15.23 -3.92
CA PHE A 352 8.93 -15.78 -3.20
C PHE A 352 8.78 -15.52 -1.71
N THR A 353 8.97 -16.57 -0.90
CA THR A 353 9.02 -16.44 0.56
C THR A 353 10.45 -16.34 1.03
N TYR A 354 10.72 -15.32 1.85
CA TYR A 354 11.99 -15.06 2.48
C TYR A 354 11.86 -15.36 3.97
N TYR A 355 12.29 -16.56 4.35
CA TYR A 355 11.95 -17.20 5.63
C TYR A 355 12.60 -16.54 6.84
N GLU A 356 13.87 -16.15 6.72
CA GLU A 356 14.63 -15.51 7.81
C GLU A 356 14.12 -14.07 8.02
N GLU A 357 13.73 -13.45 6.92
CA GLU A 357 13.30 -12.07 6.81
C GLU A 357 11.80 -11.87 7.07
N LYS A 358 11.04 -12.97 7.11
CA LYS A 358 9.60 -13.04 7.39
C LYS A 358 8.74 -12.20 6.45
N PHE A 359 9.04 -12.24 5.15
CA PHE A 359 8.20 -11.61 4.14
C PHE A 359 7.97 -12.50 2.93
N ILE A 360 6.90 -12.21 2.21
CA ILE A 360 6.51 -12.79 0.94
C ILE A 360 6.59 -11.68 -0.10
N GLU A 361 7.35 -11.91 -1.16
CA GLU A 361 7.47 -11.01 -2.30
C GLU A 361 6.56 -11.49 -3.43
N MET A 362 5.71 -10.60 -3.94
CA MET A 362 4.82 -10.85 -5.07
C MET A 362 5.32 -10.09 -6.30
N ARG A 363 5.78 -10.81 -7.32
CA ARG A 363 6.30 -10.21 -8.55
C ARG A 363 5.21 -10.03 -9.60
N VAL A 364 5.55 -9.27 -10.65
CA VAL A 364 4.77 -9.11 -11.90
C VAL A 364 3.49 -8.29 -11.78
N ASN A 365 2.45 -8.78 -11.11
CA ASN A 365 1.14 -8.11 -11.02
C ASN A 365 0.19 -8.77 -10.00
N TRP A 366 -1.01 -8.22 -9.88
CA TRP A 366 -2.12 -8.77 -9.08
C TRP A 366 -2.58 -10.17 -9.52
N ASP A 367 -2.35 -10.53 -10.77
CA ASP A 367 -2.67 -11.87 -11.27
C ASP A 367 -1.73 -12.92 -10.68
N SER A 368 -0.44 -12.59 -10.54
CA SER A 368 0.52 -13.42 -9.81
C SER A 368 0.17 -13.52 -8.33
N VAL A 369 -0.29 -12.43 -7.69
CA VAL A 369 -0.82 -12.49 -6.31
C VAL A 369 -1.90 -13.55 -6.19
N ALA A 370 -2.90 -13.53 -7.07
CA ALA A 370 -3.99 -14.47 -7.01
C ALA A 370 -3.54 -15.92 -7.30
N HIS A 371 -2.48 -16.11 -8.10
CA HIS A 371 -1.94 -17.42 -8.43
C HIS A 371 -1.09 -18.04 -7.32
N SER A 372 -0.14 -17.29 -6.75
CA SER A 372 0.94 -17.87 -5.92
C SER A 372 0.90 -17.46 -4.45
N LEU A 373 0.10 -16.48 -4.03
CA LEU A 373 0.16 -15.99 -2.64
C LEU A 373 -0.17 -17.08 -1.61
N LEU A 374 -1.12 -17.97 -1.88
CA LEU A 374 -1.42 -19.07 -0.95
C LEU A 374 -0.26 -20.08 -0.87
N HIS A 375 0.38 -20.37 -2.01
CA HIS A 375 1.55 -21.25 -2.09
C HIS A 375 2.69 -20.68 -1.23
N GLU A 376 3.03 -19.40 -1.44
CA GLU A 376 4.07 -18.71 -0.64
C GLU A 376 3.69 -18.63 0.84
N TYR A 377 2.40 -18.48 1.13
CA TYR A 377 1.97 -18.47 2.51
C TYR A 377 2.14 -19.83 3.19
N VAL A 378 1.93 -20.94 2.49
CA VAL A 378 2.22 -22.27 3.03
C VAL A 378 3.71 -22.42 3.31
N HIS A 379 4.57 -21.98 2.39
CA HIS A 379 6.02 -21.87 2.62
C HIS A 379 6.33 -21.09 3.90
N TYR A 380 5.70 -19.92 4.07
CA TYR A 380 5.83 -19.15 5.31
C TYR A 380 5.31 -19.89 6.56
N LEU A 381 4.32 -20.77 6.46
CA LEU A 381 3.85 -21.54 7.61
C LEU A 381 4.78 -22.72 7.95
N THR A 382 5.41 -23.35 6.96
CA THR A 382 6.07 -24.66 7.11
C THR A 382 7.60 -24.62 7.10
N VAL A 383 8.21 -23.57 6.53
CA VAL A 383 9.67 -23.46 6.35
C VAL A 383 10.29 -22.36 7.21
N GLY A 384 11.40 -22.68 7.86
CA GLY A 384 12.21 -21.80 8.70
C GLY A 384 12.34 -22.27 10.15
N ASP A 385 13.00 -21.45 10.97
CA ASP A 385 13.30 -21.77 12.36
C ASP A 385 12.04 -22.10 13.16
N GLY A 386 12.05 -23.28 13.80
CA GLY A 386 10.95 -23.75 14.65
C GLY A 386 9.72 -24.26 13.91
N LYS A 387 9.81 -24.47 12.59
CA LYS A 387 8.73 -25.04 11.75
C LYS A 387 9.08 -26.45 11.27
N LEU A 388 8.23 -27.02 10.41
CA LEU A 388 8.35 -28.39 9.90
C LEU A 388 9.66 -28.63 9.15
N ILE A 389 10.04 -27.69 8.29
CA ILE A 389 11.25 -27.74 7.48
C ILE A 389 12.21 -26.66 7.99
N THR A 390 13.29 -27.07 8.65
CA THR A 390 14.21 -26.14 9.31
C THR A 390 15.34 -25.61 8.42
N ILE A 391 15.53 -26.18 7.23
CA ILE A 391 16.62 -25.81 6.32
C ILE A 391 16.04 -25.68 4.92
N HIS A 392 16.39 -24.61 4.21
CA HIS A 392 16.06 -24.50 2.78
C HIS A 392 16.86 -25.54 2.00
N SER A 393 16.15 -26.42 1.29
CA SER A 393 16.77 -27.45 0.47
C SER A 393 17.35 -26.82 -0.79
N PRO A 394 18.64 -27.03 -1.11
CA PRO A 394 19.24 -26.54 -2.35
C PRO A 394 18.59 -27.12 -3.62
N ASN A 395 17.75 -28.16 -3.49
CA ASN A 395 17.02 -28.79 -4.58
C ASN A 395 15.52 -28.41 -4.61
N TYR A 396 15.11 -27.38 -3.86
CA TYR A 396 13.72 -26.92 -3.78
C TYR A 396 12.77 -28.01 -3.25
N MET A 397 13.22 -28.83 -2.29
CA MET A 397 12.41 -29.90 -1.69
C MET A 397 11.37 -29.39 -0.67
N ASP A 398 11.31 -28.09 -0.42
CA ASP A 398 10.21 -27.41 0.28
C ASP A 398 8.95 -27.28 -0.59
N GLU A 399 9.12 -27.15 -1.91
CA GLU A 399 8.04 -26.97 -2.90
C GLU A 399 6.94 -28.05 -2.89
N PRO A 400 7.23 -29.35 -2.71
CA PRO A 400 6.21 -30.39 -2.67
C PRO A 400 5.14 -30.17 -1.61
N ILE A 401 5.47 -29.64 -0.43
CA ILE A 401 4.46 -29.36 0.62
C ILE A 401 3.60 -28.16 0.22
N ALA A 402 4.20 -27.08 -0.25
CA ALA A 402 3.45 -25.87 -0.64
C ALA A 402 2.49 -26.15 -1.80
N GLU A 403 2.97 -26.84 -2.84
CA GLU A 403 2.16 -27.24 -3.99
C GLU A 403 1.03 -28.21 -3.62
N TRP A 404 1.32 -29.21 -2.79
CA TRP A 404 0.31 -30.17 -2.35
C TRP A 404 -0.78 -29.47 -1.54
N ILE A 405 -0.40 -28.71 -0.51
CA ILE A 405 -1.39 -28.09 0.38
C ILE A 405 -2.19 -27.03 -0.39
N ALA A 406 -1.53 -26.07 -1.03
CA ALA A 406 -2.23 -24.98 -1.73
C ALA A 406 -2.94 -25.43 -3.01
N GLY A 407 -2.47 -26.50 -3.65
CA GLY A 407 -3.00 -26.98 -4.93
C GLY A 407 -4.01 -28.11 -4.83
N ILE A 408 -3.95 -28.96 -3.80
CA ILE A 408 -4.81 -30.16 -3.67
C ILE A 408 -5.73 -30.09 -2.46
N GLU A 409 -5.22 -29.72 -1.28
CA GLU A 409 -5.99 -29.82 -0.02
C GLU A 409 -6.87 -28.60 0.23
N LEU A 410 -6.37 -27.42 -0.09
CA LEU A 410 -7.05 -26.15 0.17
C LEU A 410 -7.87 -25.70 -1.03
N SER A 411 -8.87 -24.86 -0.78
CA SER A 411 -9.78 -24.40 -1.84
C SER A 411 -9.13 -23.41 -2.82
N ASN A 412 -8.07 -22.70 -2.38
CA ASN A 412 -7.34 -21.69 -3.14
C ASN A 412 -8.26 -20.77 -3.97
N ARG A 413 -9.16 -20.08 -3.26
CA ARG A 413 -10.23 -19.26 -3.84
C ARG A 413 -9.66 -18.13 -4.68
N MET A 414 -8.53 -17.56 -4.28
CA MET A 414 -7.82 -16.54 -5.06
C MET A 414 -7.44 -17.06 -6.45
N TYR A 415 -6.85 -18.25 -6.54
CA TYR A 415 -6.47 -18.82 -7.82
C TYR A 415 -7.70 -19.14 -8.67
N GLY A 416 -8.74 -19.75 -8.07
CA GLY A 416 -10.00 -20.02 -8.78
C GLY A 416 -10.65 -18.74 -9.34
N TYR A 417 -10.62 -17.65 -8.58
CA TYR A 417 -11.08 -16.33 -9.02
C TYR A 417 -10.26 -15.79 -10.19
N TRP A 418 -8.93 -15.91 -10.13
CA TRP A 418 -8.05 -15.52 -11.23
C TRP A 418 -8.34 -16.31 -12.50
N VAL A 419 -8.51 -17.63 -12.40
CA VAL A 419 -8.86 -18.47 -13.57
C VAL A 419 -10.19 -18.02 -14.17
N ASP A 420 -11.23 -17.78 -13.35
CA ASP A 420 -12.54 -17.33 -13.85
C ASP A 420 -12.47 -15.95 -14.53
N LYS A 421 -11.67 -15.01 -14.01
CA LYS A 421 -11.58 -13.65 -14.56
C LYS A 421 -10.64 -13.47 -15.73
N ASN A 422 -9.48 -14.13 -15.73
CA ASN A 422 -8.36 -13.78 -16.61
C ASN A 422 -7.96 -14.90 -17.59
N ALA A 423 -8.12 -16.17 -17.21
CA ALA A 423 -7.66 -17.28 -18.05
C ALA A 423 -8.73 -17.80 -19.03
N LEU A 424 -9.97 -17.32 -18.90
CA LEU A 424 -11.10 -17.85 -19.64
C LEU A 424 -11.78 -16.75 -20.46
N SER A 425 -11.53 -16.74 -21.77
CA SER A 425 -12.59 -16.32 -22.69
C SER A 425 -13.82 -17.20 -22.46
N GLU A 426 -15.01 -16.79 -22.92
CA GLU A 426 -16.20 -17.66 -22.86
C GLU A 426 -15.93 -19.07 -23.47
N GLU A 427 -15.05 -19.14 -24.48
CA GLU A 427 -14.54 -20.40 -25.04
C GLU A 427 -13.57 -21.15 -24.12
N GLY A 428 -12.68 -20.45 -23.42
CA GLY A 428 -11.86 -21.04 -22.37
C GLY A 428 -12.74 -21.68 -21.29
N LYS A 429 -13.71 -20.92 -20.74
CA LYS A 429 -14.60 -21.43 -19.69
C LYS A 429 -15.34 -22.69 -20.11
N LYS A 430 -15.78 -22.72 -21.35
CA LYS A 430 -16.42 -23.89 -21.95
C LYS A 430 -15.48 -25.09 -22.02
N ILE A 431 -14.21 -24.92 -22.37
CA ILE A 431 -13.20 -26.00 -22.38
C ILE A 431 -13.02 -26.58 -20.97
N TRP A 432 -12.94 -25.73 -19.94
CA TRP A 432 -12.77 -26.19 -18.57
C TRP A 432 -14.01 -26.91 -18.03
N GLN A 433 -15.20 -26.44 -18.40
CA GLN A 433 -16.47 -27.14 -18.14
C GLN A 433 -16.55 -28.48 -18.90
N GLU A 434 -16.19 -28.51 -20.18
CA GLU A 434 -16.16 -29.71 -21.02
C GLU A 434 -15.14 -30.75 -20.50
N LYS A 435 -14.06 -30.28 -19.87
CA LYS A 435 -13.07 -31.12 -19.18
C LYS A 435 -13.45 -31.52 -17.75
N GLY A 436 -14.56 -31.03 -17.21
CA GLY A 436 -14.98 -31.28 -15.82
C GLY A 436 -14.12 -30.58 -14.76
N LEU A 437 -13.26 -29.62 -15.15
CA LEU A 437 -12.32 -28.90 -14.28
C LEU A 437 -12.97 -27.76 -13.49
N TRP A 438 -14.25 -27.49 -13.78
CA TRP A 438 -15.05 -26.45 -13.13
C TRP A 438 -15.93 -27.05 -12.03
N ASP A 439 -15.81 -26.53 -10.80
CA ASP A 439 -16.75 -26.81 -9.71
C ASP A 439 -17.99 -25.90 -9.87
N ALA A 440 -19.12 -26.50 -10.24
CA ALA A 440 -20.37 -25.79 -10.49
C ALA A 440 -21.02 -25.23 -9.21
N GLU A 441 -20.79 -25.85 -8.05
CA GLU A 441 -21.36 -25.42 -6.77
C GLU A 441 -20.56 -24.26 -6.18
N LYS A 442 -19.22 -24.38 -6.18
CA LYS A 442 -18.31 -23.35 -5.67
C LYS A 442 -18.05 -22.23 -6.68
N LYS A 443 -18.38 -22.44 -7.97
CA LYS A 443 -18.10 -21.54 -9.09
C LYS A 443 -16.62 -21.16 -9.21
N LEU A 444 -15.75 -22.16 -9.02
CA LEU A 444 -14.30 -22.01 -9.06
C LEU A 444 -13.71 -23.21 -9.81
N VAL A 445 -12.43 -23.11 -10.16
CA VAL A 445 -11.69 -24.26 -10.68
C VAL A 445 -11.30 -25.20 -9.54
N ASP A 446 -11.39 -26.50 -9.80
CA ASP A 446 -11.03 -27.56 -8.87
C ASP A 446 -9.50 -27.77 -8.90
N GLY A 447 -8.80 -27.19 -7.92
CA GLY A 447 -7.34 -27.17 -7.85
C GLY A 447 -6.72 -28.57 -7.85
N ALA A 448 -7.27 -29.48 -7.03
CA ALA A 448 -6.78 -30.86 -6.95
C ALA A 448 -6.84 -31.54 -8.32
N PHE A 449 -7.94 -31.33 -9.03
CA PHE A 449 -8.12 -31.89 -10.34
C PHE A 449 -7.18 -31.27 -11.40
N VAL A 450 -6.84 -29.98 -11.29
CA VAL A 450 -5.79 -29.34 -12.10
C VAL A 450 -4.43 -29.97 -11.85
N GLN A 451 -4.06 -30.18 -10.58
CA GLN A 451 -2.77 -30.77 -10.23
C GLN A 451 -2.66 -32.22 -10.71
N PHE A 452 -3.68 -33.06 -10.48
CA PHE A 452 -3.66 -34.45 -10.93
C PHE A 452 -3.73 -34.60 -12.45
N SER A 453 -4.54 -33.82 -13.16
CA SER A 453 -4.60 -33.85 -14.62
C SER A 453 -3.32 -33.31 -15.27
N GLY A 454 -2.70 -32.29 -14.66
CA GLY A 454 -1.38 -31.77 -15.04
C GLY A 454 -0.28 -32.82 -14.87
N ALA A 455 -0.25 -33.50 -13.73
CA ALA A 455 0.70 -34.59 -13.46
C ALA A 455 0.53 -35.75 -14.45
N THR A 456 -0.72 -36.18 -14.71
CA THR A 456 -1.04 -37.22 -15.71
C THR A 456 -0.46 -36.87 -17.08
N THR A 457 -0.72 -35.65 -17.56
CA THR A 457 -0.22 -35.17 -18.86
C THR A 457 1.31 -35.19 -18.92
N ARG A 458 1.99 -34.88 -17.82
CA ARG A 458 3.45 -34.90 -17.74
C ARG A 458 4.02 -36.31 -17.73
N TYR A 459 3.38 -37.24 -17.03
CA TYR A 459 3.74 -38.65 -17.07
C TYR A 459 3.54 -39.25 -18.48
N GLU A 460 2.46 -38.90 -19.19
CA GLU A 460 2.25 -39.34 -20.58
C GLU A 460 3.28 -38.79 -21.58
N GLN A 461 3.72 -37.54 -21.37
CA GLN A 461 4.69 -36.86 -22.26
C GLN A 461 6.12 -37.38 -22.08
N ARG A 462 6.48 -37.84 -20.88
CA ARG A 462 7.79 -38.42 -20.58
C ARG A 462 7.63 -39.93 -20.65
N MET A 463 8.05 -40.56 -21.76
CA MET A 463 8.16 -42.03 -21.79
C MET A 463 9.24 -42.47 -20.78
N VAL A 464 8.85 -42.68 -19.53
CA VAL A 464 9.74 -43.11 -18.46
C VAL A 464 10.14 -44.56 -18.73
N THR A 465 11.41 -44.74 -19.11
CA THR A 465 12.00 -46.08 -19.18
C THR A 465 12.67 -46.39 -17.84
N LYS A 466 12.71 -47.67 -17.44
CA LYS A 466 13.24 -48.17 -16.15
C LYS A 466 14.70 -47.80 -15.80
N ASN A 467 15.36 -46.95 -16.60
CA ASN A 467 16.77 -46.59 -16.49
C ASN A 467 17.01 -45.06 -16.46
N MET A 468 16.13 -44.27 -15.85
CA MET A 468 16.41 -42.83 -15.63
C MET A 468 17.59 -42.66 -14.66
N ASP A 469 18.46 -41.70 -14.96
CA ASP A 469 19.48 -41.23 -14.04
C ASP A 469 18.99 -40.05 -13.18
N TRP A 470 19.81 -39.60 -12.23
CA TRP A 470 19.46 -38.52 -11.32
C TRP A 470 19.17 -37.19 -12.04
N GLU A 471 19.79 -36.90 -13.19
CA GLU A 471 19.53 -35.65 -13.95
C GLU A 471 18.14 -35.66 -14.62
N ASP A 472 17.69 -36.80 -15.12
CA ASP A 472 16.32 -36.97 -15.60
C ASP A 472 15.29 -36.90 -14.44
N MET A 473 15.70 -37.33 -13.24
CA MET A 473 14.90 -37.28 -12.01
C MET A 473 14.71 -35.85 -11.50
N ASP A 474 15.78 -35.04 -11.44
CA ASP A 474 15.74 -33.63 -11.05
C ASP A 474 14.80 -32.83 -11.96
N ASN A 475 14.90 -33.02 -13.28
CA ASN A 475 13.99 -32.41 -14.24
C ASN A 475 12.51 -32.81 -14.07
N THR A 476 12.22 -33.99 -13.49
CA THR A 476 10.84 -34.48 -13.23
C THR A 476 10.30 -33.91 -11.93
N LEU A 477 11.16 -33.84 -10.92
CA LEU A 477 10.86 -33.17 -9.66
C LEU A 477 10.70 -31.67 -9.86
N GLN A 478 11.26 -31.03 -10.88
CA GLN A 478 11.02 -29.60 -11.16
C GLN A 478 9.58 -29.25 -11.62
N ASN A 479 8.69 -30.22 -11.84
CA ASN A 479 7.30 -29.93 -12.22
C ASN A 479 6.36 -29.87 -10.99
N TYR A 480 5.76 -28.71 -10.75
CA TYR A 480 4.88 -28.46 -9.60
C TYR A 480 3.70 -29.44 -9.43
N PRO A 481 2.91 -29.78 -10.47
CA PRO A 481 1.89 -30.83 -10.37
C PRO A 481 2.39 -32.20 -9.93
N VAL A 482 3.57 -32.60 -10.42
CA VAL A 482 4.22 -33.85 -10.03
C VAL A 482 4.69 -33.78 -8.57
N ARG A 483 5.29 -32.65 -8.14
CA ARG A 483 5.67 -32.43 -6.73
C ARG A 483 4.48 -32.55 -5.80
N ALA A 484 3.37 -31.87 -6.11
CA ALA A 484 2.13 -31.91 -5.35
C ALA A 484 1.63 -33.36 -5.18
N SER A 485 1.63 -34.10 -6.28
CA SER A 485 1.14 -35.49 -6.33
C SER A 485 2.01 -36.46 -5.54
N ILE A 486 3.33 -36.31 -5.61
CA ILE A 486 4.27 -37.12 -4.82
C ILE A 486 4.08 -36.84 -3.34
N ALA A 487 4.02 -35.56 -2.93
CA ALA A 487 3.83 -35.19 -1.53
C ALA A 487 2.50 -35.72 -0.97
N LYS A 488 1.40 -35.59 -1.72
CA LYS A 488 0.09 -36.17 -1.38
C LYS A 488 0.19 -37.68 -1.18
N TYR A 489 0.78 -38.40 -2.13
CA TYR A 489 0.93 -39.85 -2.07
C TYR A 489 1.75 -40.28 -0.85
N VAL A 490 2.88 -39.60 -0.59
CA VAL A 490 3.74 -39.91 0.55
C VAL A 490 3.00 -39.64 1.87
N TYR A 491 2.27 -38.54 1.97
CA TYR A 491 1.44 -38.23 3.14
C TYR A 491 0.36 -39.29 3.36
N ASP A 492 -0.41 -39.64 2.34
CA ASP A 492 -1.51 -40.61 2.48
C ASP A 492 -1.02 -42.02 2.84
N THR A 493 0.16 -42.39 2.33
CA THR A 493 0.71 -43.75 2.50
C THR A 493 1.54 -43.89 3.76
N TYR A 494 2.34 -42.87 4.09
CA TYR A 494 3.37 -42.94 5.13
C TYR A 494 3.21 -41.90 6.25
N GLY A 495 2.35 -40.89 6.07
CA GLY A 495 2.10 -39.83 7.04
C GLY A 495 3.05 -38.63 6.94
N MET A 496 2.70 -37.55 7.64
CA MET A 496 3.43 -36.27 7.64
C MET A 496 4.88 -36.41 8.10
N ASP A 497 5.15 -37.20 9.15
CA ASP A 497 6.52 -37.39 9.68
C ASP A 497 7.45 -37.94 8.59
N LYS A 498 6.96 -38.92 7.80
CA LYS A 498 7.74 -39.52 6.71
C LYS A 498 7.90 -38.60 5.52
N LEU A 499 6.90 -37.76 5.24
CA LEU A 499 7.02 -36.71 4.23
C LEU A 499 8.13 -35.72 4.60
N ILE A 500 8.17 -35.27 5.86
CA ILE A 500 9.19 -34.34 6.37
C ILE A 500 10.57 -34.99 6.33
N GLU A 501 10.72 -36.24 6.79
CA GLU A 501 11.98 -36.97 6.71
C GLU A 501 12.48 -37.08 5.26
N TRP A 502 11.58 -37.33 4.29
CA TRP A 502 11.93 -37.46 2.88
C TRP A 502 12.40 -36.13 2.28
N ILE A 503 11.75 -35.02 2.65
CA ILE A 503 12.15 -33.67 2.25
C ILE A 503 13.52 -33.31 2.83
N GLN A 504 13.74 -33.60 4.11
CA GLN A 504 15.02 -33.34 4.78
C GLN A 504 16.16 -34.25 4.26
N ALA A 505 15.81 -35.40 3.68
CA ALA A 505 16.73 -36.28 2.96
C ALA A 505 16.90 -35.90 1.48
N GLU A 506 16.58 -34.66 1.10
CA GLU A 506 16.74 -34.13 -0.26
C GLU A 506 16.01 -34.97 -1.32
N GLY A 507 14.88 -35.56 -0.96
CA GLY A 507 14.04 -36.31 -1.88
C GLY A 507 14.53 -37.73 -2.20
N VAL A 508 15.50 -38.28 -1.46
CA VAL A 508 15.99 -39.66 -1.66
C VAL A 508 15.03 -40.68 -1.00
N PRO A 509 14.21 -41.42 -1.77
CA PRO A 509 13.15 -42.24 -1.19
C PRO A 509 13.66 -43.57 -0.61
N ASP A 510 14.77 -44.12 -1.13
CA ASP A 510 15.32 -45.40 -0.71
C ASP A 510 15.67 -45.42 0.78
N GLU A 511 16.21 -44.30 1.29
CA GLU A 511 16.68 -44.18 2.68
C GLU A 511 15.54 -43.94 3.67
N VAL A 512 14.44 -43.33 3.22
CA VAL A 512 13.35 -42.86 4.09
C VAL A 512 12.10 -43.73 3.98
N LEU A 513 11.70 -44.05 2.75
CA LEU A 513 10.48 -44.78 2.38
C LEU A 513 10.75 -46.27 2.12
N GLY A 514 12.01 -46.66 1.95
CA GLY A 514 12.42 -48.05 1.71
C GLY A 514 12.07 -48.58 0.31
N ILE A 515 11.78 -47.67 -0.63
CA ILE A 515 11.48 -47.99 -2.03
C ILE A 515 12.37 -47.15 -2.95
N SER A 516 12.69 -47.71 -4.11
CA SER A 516 13.47 -46.99 -5.12
C SER A 516 12.69 -45.82 -5.71
N PHE A 517 13.38 -44.78 -6.21
CA PHE A 517 12.69 -43.69 -6.91
C PHE A 517 11.85 -44.15 -8.12
N PRO A 518 12.32 -45.05 -9.01
CA PRO A 518 11.46 -45.60 -10.08
C PRO A 518 10.20 -46.28 -9.54
N GLU A 519 10.32 -46.99 -8.42
CA GLU A 519 9.16 -47.60 -7.77
C GLU A 519 8.21 -46.56 -7.17
N LEU A 520 8.72 -45.51 -6.53
CA LEU A 520 7.90 -44.37 -6.06
C LEU A 520 7.17 -43.72 -7.23
N HIS A 521 7.86 -43.46 -8.34
CA HIS A 521 7.29 -42.86 -9.53
C HIS A 521 6.17 -43.72 -10.14
N GLU A 522 6.38 -45.02 -10.34
CA GLU A 522 5.35 -45.95 -10.84
C GLU A 522 4.11 -45.96 -9.91
N LYS A 523 4.31 -45.89 -8.59
CA LYS A 523 3.21 -45.83 -7.62
C LYS A 523 2.46 -44.50 -7.65
N VAL A 524 3.17 -43.38 -7.77
CA VAL A 524 2.56 -42.06 -7.83
C VAL A 524 1.80 -41.88 -9.15
N GLU A 525 2.34 -42.35 -10.28
CA GLU A 525 1.62 -42.33 -11.56
C GLU A 525 0.29 -43.11 -11.47
N ALA A 526 0.32 -44.32 -10.88
CA ALA A 526 -0.89 -45.10 -10.66
C ALA A 526 -1.89 -44.37 -9.74
N PHE A 527 -1.40 -43.76 -8.66
CA PHE A 527 -2.20 -42.97 -7.73
C PHE A 527 -2.86 -41.76 -8.42
N VAL A 528 -2.10 -40.99 -9.19
CA VAL A 528 -2.60 -39.81 -9.90
C VAL A 528 -3.68 -40.18 -10.92
N ASN A 529 -3.46 -41.27 -11.67
CA ASN A 529 -4.46 -41.77 -12.61
C ASN A 529 -5.76 -42.19 -11.90
N GLU A 530 -5.66 -42.86 -10.75
CA GLU A 530 -6.83 -43.24 -9.94
C GLU A 530 -7.58 -42.01 -9.41
N GLU A 531 -6.88 -41.02 -8.87
CA GLU A 531 -7.49 -39.78 -8.35
C GLU A 531 -8.14 -38.96 -9.46
N ALA A 532 -7.48 -38.83 -10.61
CA ALA A 532 -8.04 -38.16 -11.78
C ALA A 532 -9.32 -38.88 -12.27
N GLU A 533 -9.32 -40.21 -12.37
CA GLU A 533 -10.51 -40.99 -12.74
C GLU A 533 -11.66 -40.84 -11.75
N LYS A 534 -11.39 -40.83 -10.43
CA LYS A 534 -12.42 -40.59 -9.41
C LYS A 534 -13.07 -39.22 -9.60
N MET A 535 -12.28 -38.19 -9.85
CA MET A 535 -12.77 -36.83 -10.08
C MET A 535 -13.56 -36.71 -11.38
N TRP A 536 -13.17 -37.45 -12.44
CA TRP A 536 -13.92 -37.51 -13.70
C TRP A 536 -15.27 -38.23 -13.58
N ASN A 537 -15.33 -39.31 -12.80
CA ASN A 537 -16.52 -40.16 -12.67
C ASN A 537 -17.47 -39.76 -11.52
N GLY A 538 -17.02 -38.91 -10.61
CA GLY A 538 -17.79 -38.39 -9.47
C GLY A 538 -18.57 -37.10 -9.75
N LYS A 539 -18.45 -36.54 -10.95
CA LYS A 539 -19.20 -35.38 -11.47
C LYS A 539 -20.23 -35.87 -12.50
#